data_AF-A0A6J0YB14-F1
#
_entry.id   AF-A0A6J0YB14-F1
#
_cell.length_a   1.000
_cell.length_b   1.000
_cell.length_c   1.000
_cell.angle_alpha   90.00
_cell.angle_beta   90.00
_cell.angle_gamma   90.00
#
_symmetry.space_group_name_H-M   'P 1'
#
loop_
_entity.id
_entity.type
_entity.pdbx_description
1 polymer ?
#
loop_
_entity_poly.entity_id
_entity_poly.type
_entity_poly.pdbx_seq_one_letter_code
_entity_poly.pdbx_strand_id
1 'polypeptide(L)'
;MYYLIERLNETLKEWQKVHGTKFYHNVNGGKTLISYSYYPQFWMSPSLRPTFEKALEHLLQRSGPLENTSQTVLVVGGVQWLNSNHLQIIHKVLKRENLLNILVIIKTLGIGFHLPVDGVHFLTQSEVQNLWKKNLIILEAAKKYGYEVVDTFSITMGRHKEFLQGTCGCHFHEVVKSKLSKEDHFLKMKQSRNHIVGKYFSNQSKLRQRRQDSMTNVQSPFHVRGPINQVCSEILLSRMCASERTVEALQKD
;
A
#
# COMPACT_ATOMS: atom_id res chain seq x y z
N MET A 1 0.87 4.99 -1.87
CA MET A 1 -0.04 5.30 -0.74
C MET A 1 -0.49 6.76 -0.78
N TYR A 2 0.42 7.75 -0.76
CA TYR A 2 -0.02 9.16 -0.80
C TYR A 2 -0.90 9.50 -1.99
N TYR A 3 -0.49 9.11 -3.21
CA TYR A 3 -1.32 9.35 -4.40
C TYR A 3 -2.71 8.70 -4.27
N LEU A 4 -2.80 7.47 -3.74
CA LEU A 4 -4.08 6.80 -3.50
C LEU A 4 -4.98 7.60 -2.54
N ILE A 5 -4.43 8.04 -1.41
CA ILE A 5 -5.19 8.82 -0.41
C ILE A 5 -5.57 10.19 -0.96
N GLU A 6 -4.65 10.87 -1.65
CA GLU A 6 -4.93 12.12 -2.36
C GLU A 6 -6.06 11.92 -3.36
N ARG A 7 -6.02 10.85 -4.15
CA ARG A 7 -7.02 10.57 -5.18
C ARG A 7 -8.40 10.29 -4.60
N LEU A 8 -8.49 9.55 -3.48
CA LEU A 8 -9.75 9.20 -2.82
C LEU A 8 -10.38 10.36 -2.04
N ASN A 9 -9.57 11.30 -1.56
CA ASN A 9 -10.03 12.43 -0.75
C ASN A 9 -9.95 13.77 -1.47
N GLU A 10 -9.51 13.78 -2.73
CA GLU A 10 -9.17 14.98 -3.52
C GLU A 10 -8.06 15.85 -2.90
N THR A 11 -7.48 15.43 -1.77
CA THR A 11 -6.48 16.20 -1.03
C THR A 11 -5.60 15.30 -0.15
N LEU A 12 -4.35 15.69 0.03
CA LEU A 12 -3.40 15.04 0.92
C LEU A 12 -3.16 15.89 2.18
N LYS A 13 -3.80 15.51 3.30
CA LYS A 13 -3.68 16.23 4.60
C LYS A 13 -2.40 15.93 5.37
N GLU A 14 -1.80 14.76 5.15
CA GLU A 14 -0.59 14.32 5.86
C GLU A 14 0.41 13.72 4.87
N TRP A 15 1.65 14.17 4.93
CA TRP A 15 2.76 13.62 4.17
C TRP A 15 3.92 13.33 5.13
N GLN A 16 4.02 12.08 5.61
CA GLN A 16 5.19 11.61 6.34
C GLN A 16 5.34 10.11 6.14
N LYS A 17 6.58 9.67 5.89
CA LYS A 17 6.92 8.27 5.60
C LYS A 17 6.30 7.36 6.66
N VAL A 18 5.41 6.47 6.26
CA VAL A 18 4.71 5.57 7.18
C VAL A 18 5.51 4.29 7.32
N HIS A 19 6.40 4.27 8.31
CA HIS A 19 7.19 3.10 8.69
C HIS A 19 6.50 2.37 9.87
N GLY A 20 5.21 2.09 9.74
CA GLY A 20 4.41 1.52 10.84
C GLY A 20 3.03 1.15 10.36
N THR A 21 2.06 1.20 11.26
CA THR A 21 0.65 1.02 10.90
C THR A 21 -0.06 2.36 10.80
N LYS A 22 -0.99 2.48 9.85
CA LYS A 22 -1.82 3.67 9.70
C LYS A 22 -3.26 3.30 9.39
N PHE A 23 -4.18 4.06 9.99
CA PHE A 23 -5.61 3.89 9.85
C PHE A 23 -6.16 5.20 9.30
N TYR A 24 -6.80 5.11 8.13
CA TYR A 24 -7.51 6.22 7.54
C TYR A 24 -9.00 5.94 7.69
N HIS A 25 -9.62 6.66 8.61
CA HIS A 25 -11.07 6.68 8.76
C HIS A 25 -11.66 7.71 7.79
N ASN A 26 -12.85 7.43 7.29
CA ASN A 26 -13.66 8.35 6.49
C ASN A 26 -13.01 8.82 5.17
N VAL A 27 -12.25 7.95 4.50
CA VAL A 27 -11.81 8.26 3.13
C VAL A 27 -12.94 7.97 2.13
N ASN A 28 -12.84 8.50 0.90
CA ASN A 28 -13.86 8.32 -0.13
C ASN A 28 -15.25 8.76 0.35
N GLY A 29 -15.35 9.99 0.88
CA GLY A 29 -16.60 10.55 1.38
C GLY A 29 -17.21 9.80 2.58
N GLY A 30 -16.39 9.18 3.42
CA GLY A 30 -16.87 8.39 4.57
C GLY A 30 -17.15 6.92 4.26
N LYS A 31 -17.03 6.49 3.00
CA LYS A 31 -17.48 5.16 2.55
C LYS A 31 -16.43 4.07 2.67
N THR A 32 -15.17 4.43 2.86
CA THR A 32 -14.07 3.45 2.83
C THR A 32 -13.19 3.59 4.07
N LEU A 33 -12.86 2.44 4.66
CA LEU A 33 -11.85 2.31 5.72
C LEU A 33 -10.56 1.79 5.10
N ILE A 34 -9.43 2.44 5.36
CA ILE A 34 -8.11 1.94 4.91
C ILE A 34 -7.23 1.67 6.11
N SER A 35 -6.81 0.41 6.24
CA SER A 35 -5.76 -0.02 7.15
C SER A 35 -4.48 -0.32 6.38
N TYR A 36 -3.37 0.19 6.89
CA TYR A 36 -2.05 0.01 6.29
C TYR A 36 -1.06 -0.53 7.33
N SER A 37 -0.20 -1.45 6.90
CA SER A 37 0.93 -1.94 7.69
C SER A 37 2.19 -1.97 6.82
N TYR A 38 3.25 -1.34 7.29
CA TYR A 38 4.57 -1.43 6.66
C TYR A 38 5.27 -2.74 7.06
N TYR A 39 5.69 -3.50 6.05
CA TYR A 39 6.46 -4.73 6.20
C TYR A 39 7.54 -4.83 5.11
N PRO A 40 8.73 -5.39 5.41
CA PRO A 40 9.29 -5.69 6.73
C PRO A 40 9.66 -4.44 7.53
N GLN A 41 9.75 -4.56 8.86
CA GLN A 41 10.21 -3.45 9.71
C GLN A 41 11.74 -3.44 9.80
N PHE A 42 12.39 -2.87 8.79
CA PHE A 42 13.86 -2.90 8.64
C PHE A 42 14.63 -2.23 9.80
N TRP A 43 14.00 -1.33 10.54
CA TRP A 43 14.57 -0.68 11.73
C TRP A 43 14.57 -1.57 12.98
N MET A 44 13.92 -2.73 12.95
CA MET A 44 13.96 -3.69 14.06
C MET A 44 15.11 -4.68 13.87
N SER A 45 15.67 -5.19 14.98
CA SER A 45 16.62 -6.28 14.93
C SER A 45 15.99 -7.53 14.31
N PRO A 46 16.74 -8.36 13.56
CA PRO A 46 16.19 -9.55 12.92
C PRO A 46 15.39 -10.47 13.85
N SER A 47 15.85 -10.63 15.10
CA SER A 47 15.18 -11.46 16.11
C SER A 47 13.84 -10.90 16.62
N LEU A 48 13.62 -9.59 16.50
CA LEU A 48 12.39 -8.92 16.94
C LEU A 48 11.42 -8.62 15.78
N ARG A 49 11.86 -8.76 14.53
CA ARG A 49 11.01 -8.49 13.37
C ARG A 49 9.84 -9.47 13.33
N PRO A 50 8.59 -8.99 13.19
CA PRO A 50 7.47 -9.88 12.97
C PRO A 50 7.67 -10.67 11.67
N THR A 51 7.23 -11.93 11.66
CA THR A 51 7.08 -12.68 10.42
C THR A 51 6.01 -12.02 9.55
N PHE A 52 6.01 -12.33 8.25
CA PHE A 52 4.96 -11.85 7.34
C PHE A 52 3.56 -12.30 7.81
N GLU A 53 3.45 -13.57 8.24
CA GLU A 53 2.21 -14.12 8.78
C GLU A 53 1.68 -13.28 9.96
N LYS A 54 2.51 -13.03 10.98
CA LYS A 54 2.13 -12.19 12.14
C LYS A 54 1.76 -10.77 11.74
N ALA A 55 2.45 -10.19 10.76
CA ALA A 55 2.15 -8.85 10.28
C ALA A 55 0.79 -8.79 9.55
N LEU A 56 0.45 -9.83 8.79
CA LEU A 56 -0.84 -9.96 8.10
C LEU A 56 -1.98 -10.22 9.08
N GLU A 57 -1.84 -11.16 10.01
CA GLU A 57 -2.82 -11.44 11.06
C GLU A 57 -3.16 -10.17 11.84
N HIS A 58 -2.13 -9.43 12.27
CA HIS A 58 -2.33 -8.18 13.01
C HIS A 58 -3.00 -7.09 12.17
N LEU A 59 -2.74 -7.04 10.85
CA LEU A 59 -3.45 -6.12 9.95
C LEU A 59 -4.94 -6.48 9.87
N LEU A 60 -5.26 -7.77 9.66
CA LEU A 60 -6.64 -8.24 9.57
C LEU A 60 -7.41 -8.00 10.88
N GLN A 61 -6.83 -8.40 12.02
CA GLN A 61 -7.43 -8.23 13.34
C GLN A 61 -7.77 -6.78 13.64
N ARG A 62 -6.86 -5.84 13.31
CA ARG A 62 -7.07 -4.42 13.58
C ARG A 62 -8.02 -3.75 12.59
N SER A 63 -8.22 -4.36 11.42
CA SER A 63 -9.15 -3.87 10.39
C SER A 63 -10.58 -4.33 10.62
N GLY A 64 -10.81 -5.20 11.61
CA GLY A 64 -12.11 -5.77 11.90
C GLY A 64 -13.18 -4.74 12.32
N PRO A 65 -14.47 -5.04 12.12
CA PRO A 65 -14.98 -6.25 11.47
C PRO A 65 -14.73 -6.25 9.94
N LEU A 66 -14.35 -7.41 9.39
CA LEU A 66 -14.14 -7.61 7.96
C LEU A 66 -15.20 -8.56 7.42
N GLU A 67 -15.80 -8.20 6.30
CA GLU A 67 -16.77 -9.04 5.60
C GLU A 67 -16.06 -9.93 4.58
N ASN A 68 -16.48 -11.21 4.49
CA ASN A 68 -15.93 -12.15 3.53
C ASN A 68 -16.57 -11.98 2.14
N THR A 69 -16.38 -10.81 1.54
CA THR A 69 -16.92 -10.42 0.24
C THR A 69 -15.89 -9.64 -0.56
N SER A 70 -16.10 -9.48 -1.87
CA SER A 70 -15.22 -8.70 -2.76
C SER A 70 -15.15 -7.21 -2.41
N GLN A 71 -15.99 -6.72 -1.50
CA GLN A 71 -15.92 -5.36 -0.94
C GLN A 71 -14.80 -5.19 0.09
N THR A 72 -14.37 -6.28 0.72
CA THR A 72 -13.12 -6.29 1.48
C THR A 72 -11.96 -6.49 0.51
N VAL A 73 -11.00 -5.56 0.51
CA VAL A 73 -9.84 -5.61 -0.40
C VAL A 73 -8.54 -5.71 0.38
N LEU A 74 -7.75 -6.74 0.10
CA LEU A 74 -6.39 -6.89 0.60
C LEU A 74 -5.39 -6.62 -0.53
N VAL A 75 -4.59 -5.55 -0.39
CA VAL A 75 -3.50 -5.25 -1.31
C VAL A 75 -2.16 -5.58 -0.67
N VAL A 76 -1.33 -6.38 -1.35
CA VAL A 76 -0.01 -6.79 -0.85
C VAL A 76 1.06 -6.55 -1.91
N GLY A 77 2.21 -5.99 -1.51
CA GLY A 77 3.42 -5.93 -2.33
C GLY A 77 3.75 -4.56 -2.93
N GLY A 78 4.33 -4.54 -4.13
CA GLY A 78 4.89 -3.35 -4.77
C GLY A 78 6.27 -2.95 -4.22
N VAL A 79 7.06 -3.96 -3.85
CA VAL A 79 8.28 -3.89 -3.03
C VAL A 79 9.18 -5.09 -3.34
N GLN A 80 10.45 -5.03 -2.95
CA GLN A 80 11.47 -6.02 -3.33
C GLN A 80 11.42 -7.38 -2.62
N TRP A 81 10.66 -7.53 -1.53
CA TRP A 81 10.73 -8.73 -0.67
C TRP A 81 9.69 -9.82 -1.00
N LEU A 82 8.70 -9.52 -1.85
CA LEU A 82 7.59 -10.44 -2.15
C LEU A 82 8.11 -11.70 -2.87
N ASN A 83 7.52 -12.86 -2.58
CA ASN A 83 7.83 -14.13 -3.24
C ASN A 83 6.64 -15.10 -3.13
N SER A 84 6.72 -16.26 -3.78
CA SER A 84 5.64 -17.25 -3.77
C SER A 84 5.28 -17.79 -2.39
N ASN A 85 6.24 -17.94 -1.47
CA ASN A 85 5.96 -18.37 -0.10
C ASN A 85 5.05 -17.37 0.63
N HIS A 86 5.23 -16.07 0.39
CA HIS A 86 4.32 -15.06 0.94
C HIS A 86 2.88 -15.25 0.43
N LEU A 87 2.68 -15.58 -0.84
CA LEU A 87 1.34 -15.84 -1.38
C LEU A 87 0.70 -17.09 -0.76
N GLN A 88 1.50 -18.13 -0.49
CA GLN A 88 1.03 -19.30 0.27
C GLN A 88 0.59 -18.92 1.68
N ILE A 89 1.35 -18.05 2.36
CA ILE A 89 1.01 -17.54 3.69
C ILE A 89 -0.28 -16.73 3.65
N ILE A 90 -0.45 -15.82 2.67
CA ILE A 90 -1.70 -15.06 2.49
C ILE A 90 -2.89 -16.02 2.43
N HIS A 91 -2.81 -17.03 1.55
CA HIS A 91 -3.91 -17.99 1.38
C HIS A 91 -4.22 -18.77 2.67
N LYS A 92 -3.19 -19.23 3.39
CA LYS A 92 -3.35 -19.96 4.67
C LYS A 92 -4.01 -19.10 5.74
N VAL A 93 -3.56 -17.84 5.89
CA VAL A 93 -4.14 -16.91 6.86
C VAL A 93 -5.58 -16.59 6.50
N LEU A 94 -5.87 -16.22 5.25
CA LEU A 94 -7.25 -15.91 4.82
C LEU A 94 -8.19 -17.10 5.00
N LYS A 95 -7.72 -18.33 4.76
CA LYS A 95 -8.50 -19.55 5.03
C LYS A 95 -8.85 -19.69 6.50
N ARG A 96 -7.88 -19.46 7.40
CA ARG A 96 -8.08 -19.56 8.85
C ARG A 96 -9.00 -18.45 9.39
N GLU A 97 -8.93 -17.26 8.83
CA GLU A 97 -9.77 -16.11 9.20
C GLU A 97 -11.15 -16.11 8.50
N ASN A 98 -11.47 -17.12 7.70
CA ASN A 98 -12.70 -17.20 6.90
C ASN A 98 -12.90 -15.99 5.96
N LEU A 99 -11.82 -15.57 5.28
CA LEU A 99 -11.76 -14.41 4.38
C LEU A 99 -11.31 -14.81 2.95
N LEU A 100 -11.63 -16.01 2.48
CA LEU A 100 -11.20 -16.47 1.14
C LEU A 100 -11.95 -15.82 -0.02
N ASN A 101 -13.10 -15.20 0.22
CA ASN A 101 -13.93 -14.55 -0.81
C ASN A 101 -13.67 -13.05 -0.93
N ILE A 102 -12.66 -12.53 -0.23
CA ILE A 102 -12.23 -11.14 -0.36
C ILE A 102 -11.45 -10.92 -1.66
N LEU A 103 -11.41 -9.68 -2.14
CA LEU A 103 -10.57 -9.33 -3.28
C LEU A 103 -9.11 -9.20 -2.82
N VAL A 104 -8.24 -10.10 -3.29
CA VAL A 104 -6.79 -10.00 -3.04
C VAL A 104 -6.10 -9.48 -4.30
N ILE A 105 -5.37 -8.36 -4.16
CA ILE A 105 -4.58 -7.77 -5.23
C ILE A 105 -3.10 -7.85 -4.88
N ILE A 106 -2.34 -8.58 -5.70
CA ILE A 106 -0.90 -8.69 -5.60
C ILE A 106 -0.25 -7.63 -6.49
N LYS A 107 0.40 -6.67 -5.84
CA LYS A 107 1.38 -5.81 -6.51
C LYS A 107 2.70 -6.55 -6.55
N THR A 108 3.19 -6.86 -7.74
CA THR A 108 4.43 -7.63 -7.90
C THR A 108 5.68 -6.85 -7.49
N LEU A 109 6.87 -7.34 -7.84
CA LEU A 109 8.14 -6.68 -7.52
C LEU A 109 8.22 -5.31 -8.20
N GLY A 110 8.98 -4.37 -7.64
CA GLY A 110 9.21 -3.05 -8.25
C GLY A 110 10.68 -2.82 -8.49
N ILE A 111 11.07 -2.35 -9.69
CA ILE A 111 12.49 -2.11 -10.01
C ILE A 111 13.05 -0.87 -9.30
N GLY A 112 12.20 -0.01 -8.73
CA GLY A 112 12.63 1.24 -8.11
C GLY A 112 13.81 1.04 -7.14
N PHE A 113 13.74 0.03 -6.26
CA PHE A 113 14.79 -0.28 -5.27
C PHE A 113 16.13 -0.72 -5.87
N HIS A 114 16.19 -0.88 -7.18
CA HIS A 114 17.30 -1.49 -7.92
C HIS A 114 17.86 -0.56 -9.00
N LEU A 115 17.32 0.65 -9.13
CA LEU A 115 17.80 1.64 -10.08
C LEU A 115 19.11 2.26 -9.58
N PRO A 116 20.01 2.66 -10.51
CA PRO A 116 21.25 3.33 -10.16
C PRO A 116 20.93 4.69 -9.52
N VAL A 117 21.15 4.77 -8.21
CA VAL A 117 21.04 5.99 -7.41
C VAL A 117 22.31 6.07 -6.57
N ASP A 118 22.94 7.24 -6.53
CA ASP A 118 24.19 7.45 -5.79
C ASP A 118 24.05 7.03 -4.33
N GLY A 119 25.02 6.25 -3.85
CA GLY A 119 25.03 5.72 -2.48
C GLY A 119 24.02 4.61 -2.19
N VAL A 120 23.30 4.10 -3.20
CA VAL A 120 22.34 3.01 -3.07
C VAL A 120 22.77 1.84 -3.95
N HIS A 121 22.64 0.62 -3.41
CA HIS A 121 22.88 -0.59 -4.18
C HIS A 121 21.89 -0.70 -5.34
N PHE A 122 22.43 -0.97 -6.54
CA PHE A 122 21.66 -1.19 -7.77
C PHE A 122 22.00 -2.57 -8.34
N LEU A 123 21.12 -3.09 -9.18
CA LEU A 123 21.30 -4.42 -9.78
C LEU A 123 22.01 -4.34 -11.12
N THR A 124 22.87 -5.32 -11.38
CA THR A 124 23.41 -5.61 -12.72
C THR A 124 22.33 -6.19 -13.63
N GLN A 125 22.58 -6.19 -14.95
CA GLN A 125 21.63 -6.74 -15.93
C GLN A 125 21.24 -8.20 -15.64
N SER A 126 22.20 -9.04 -15.23
CA SER A 126 21.94 -10.44 -14.90
C SER A 126 21.07 -10.58 -13.64
N GLU A 127 21.28 -9.71 -12.65
CA GLU A 127 20.45 -9.66 -11.44
C GLU A 127 19.03 -9.17 -11.74
N VAL A 128 18.86 -8.21 -12.65
CA VAL A 128 17.53 -7.78 -13.13
C VAL A 128 16.81 -8.93 -13.85
N GLN A 129 17.52 -9.69 -14.70
CA GLN A 129 16.96 -10.89 -15.33
C GLN A 129 16.54 -11.95 -14.29
N ASN A 130 17.33 -12.14 -13.24
CA ASN A 130 16.98 -13.04 -12.14
C ASN A 130 15.76 -12.52 -11.37
N LEU A 131 15.65 -11.21 -11.17
CA LEU A 131 14.48 -10.59 -10.54
C LEU A 131 13.21 -10.78 -11.39
N TRP A 132 13.33 -10.66 -12.71
CA TRP A 132 12.23 -10.97 -13.64
C TRP A 132 11.78 -12.43 -13.53
N LYS A 133 12.71 -13.40 -13.49
CA LYS A 133 12.37 -14.82 -13.27
C LYS A 133 11.63 -15.04 -11.95
N LYS A 134 12.06 -14.36 -10.87
CA LYS A 134 11.35 -14.38 -9.57
C LYS A 134 9.95 -13.77 -9.69
N ASN A 135 9.79 -12.71 -10.49
CA ASN A 135 8.49 -12.07 -10.74
C ASN A 135 7.51 -13.03 -11.44
N LEU A 136 7.98 -13.80 -12.42
CA LEU A 136 7.15 -14.83 -13.09
C LEU A 136 6.61 -15.86 -12.10
N ILE A 137 7.43 -16.30 -11.13
CA ILE A 137 6.99 -17.24 -10.09
C ILE A 137 5.88 -16.63 -9.20
N ILE A 138 5.92 -15.32 -8.94
CA ILE A 138 4.86 -14.61 -8.20
C ILE A 138 3.58 -14.55 -9.01
N LEU A 139 3.67 -14.28 -10.32
CA LEU A 139 2.52 -14.26 -11.23
C LEU A 139 1.81 -15.62 -11.27
N GLU A 140 2.56 -16.70 -11.45
CA GLU A 140 2.02 -18.06 -11.45
C GLU A 140 1.38 -18.43 -10.11
N ALA A 141 2.01 -18.05 -8.99
CA ALA A 141 1.44 -18.27 -7.67
C ALA A 141 0.15 -17.45 -7.44
N ALA A 142 0.10 -16.19 -7.91
CA ALA A 142 -1.11 -15.37 -7.81
C ALA A 142 -2.26 -15.98 -8.61
N LYS A 143 -1.98 -16.39 -9.86
CA LYS A 143 -2.93 -17.09 -10.73
C LYS A 143 -3.46 -18.37 -10.08
N LYS A 144 -2.58 -19.19 -9.48
CA LYS A 144 -2.96 -20.42 -8.76
C LYS A 144 -3.97 -20.16 -7.64
N TYR A 145 -3.86 -19.03 -6.94
CA TYR A 145 -4.76 -18.66 -5.84
C TYR A 145 -5.95 -17.80 -6.26
N GLY A 146 -6.11 -17.49 -7.56
CA GLY A 146 -7.18 -16.63 -8.06
C GLY A 146 -7.03 -15.16 -7.64
N TYR A 147 -5.80 -14.71 -7.38
CA TYR A 147 -5.54 -13.32 -6.97
C TYR A 147 -5.39 -12.41 -8.19
N GLU A 148 -5.95 -11.20 -8.08
CA GLU A 148 -5.72 -10.13 -9.05
C GLU A 148 -4.28 -9.66 -8.96
N VAL A 149 -3.75 -9.15 -10.08
CA VAL A 149 -2.36 -8.74 -10.17
C VAL A 149 -2.24 -7.34 -10.77
N VAL A 150 -1.41 -6.52 -10.12
CA VAL A 150 -0.82 -5.32 -10.73
C VAL A 150 0.67 -5.62 -10.92
N ASP A 151 1.07 -5.92 -12.16
CA ASP A 151 2.45 -6.26 -12.49
C ASP A 151 3.35 -5.02 -12.47
N THR A 152 3.66 -4.62 -11.24
CA THR A 152 4.47 -3.45 -10.92
C THR A 152 5.86 -3.58 -11.54
N PHE A 153 6.38 -4.80 -11.70
CA PHE A 153 7.70 -5.02 -12.28
C PHE A 153 7.72 -4.55 -13.73
N SER A 154 6.80 -5.04 -14.56
CA SER A 154 6.71 -4.67 -15.98
C SER A 154 6.46 -3.18 -16.17
N ILE A 155 5.55 -2.59 -15.37
CA ILE A 155 5.26 -1.14 -15.42
C ILE A 155 6.51 -0.32 -15.09
N THR A 156 7.20 -0.68 -14.00
CA THR A 156 8.33 0.12 -13.49
C THR A 156 9.62 -0.11 -14.28
N MET A 157 9.83 -1.30 -14.83
CA MET A 157 10.96 -1.61 -15.71
C MET A 157 10.85 -0.86 -17.04
N GLY A 158 9.67 -0.87 -17.66
CA GLY A 158 9.43 -0.18 -18.93
C GLY A 158 9.53 1.34 -18.83
N ARG A 159 9.31 1.90 -17.64
CA ARG A 159 9.28 3.35 -17.39
C ARG A 159 10.39 3.83 -16.46
N HIS A 160 11.45 3.05 -16.27
CA HIS A 160 12.44 3.35 -15.23
C HIS A 160 13.12 4.73 -15.37
N LYS A 161 13.18 5.28 -16.60
CA LYS A 161 13.72 6.62 -16.88
C LYS A 161 12.81 7.76 -16.40
N GLU A 162 11.54 7.48 -16.11
CA GLU A 162 10.55 8.49 -15.70
C GLU A 162 10.40 8.58 -14.17
N PHE A 163 11.19 7.82 -13.43
CA PHE A 163 11.25 7.94 -11.99
C PHE A 163 11.91 9.26 -11.60
N LEU A 164 11.25 10.02 -10.73
CA LEU A 164 11.89 11.19 -10.11
C LEU A 164 13.00 10.72 -9.18
N GLN A 165 14.16 11.38 -9.18
CA GLN A 165 15.18 11.14 -8.15
C GLN A 165 14.56 11.44 -6.78
N GLY A 166 14.52 10.45 -5.91
CA GLY A 166 14.10 10.66 -4.52
C GLY A 166 15.26 10.54 -3.56
N THR A 167 15.02 11.07 -2.36
CA THR A 167 15.97 11.03 -1.22
C THR A 167 16.37 9.62 -0.75
N CYS A 168 15.71 8.58 -1.25
CA CYS A 168 16.04 7.19 -0.95
C CYS A 168 15.55 6.31 -2.11
N GLY A 169 16.24 5.19 -2.38
CA GLY A 169 15.90 4.25 -3.47
C GLY A 169 14.51 3.60 -3.39
N CYS A 170 13.71 3.91 -2.37
CA CYS A 170 12.31 3.44 -2.24
C CYS A 170 11.29 4.45 -2.79
N HIS A 171 11.67 5.72 -2.93
CA HIS A 171 10.75 6.82 -3.22
C HIS A 171 11.17 7.49 -4.51
N PHE A 172 10.27 7.48 -5.48
CA PHE A 172 10.48 8.13 -6.77
C PHE A 172 9.30 9.04 -7.10
N HIS A 173 8.75 9.67 -6.06
CA HIS A 173 7.76 10.73 -6.16
C HIS A 173 8.23 11.93 -5.33
N GLU A 174 7.67 13.07 -5.67
CA GLU A 174 7.81 14.30 -4.90
C GLU A 174 6.43 14.67 -4.34
N VAL A 175 6.37 15.19 -3.11
CA VAL A 175 5.15 15.80 -2.57
C VAL A 175 5.39 17.31 -2.56
N VAL A 176 4.67 18.04 -3.41
CA VAL A 176 4.81 19.50 -3.56
C VAL A 176 3.65 20.23 -2.90
N LYS A 177 3.86 21.48 -2.50
CA LYS A 177 2.75 22.35 -2.07
C LYS A 177 1.91 22.81 -3.27
N SER A 178 0.59 22.81 -3.15
CA SER A 178 -0.32 23.34 -4.17
C SER A 178 -0.28 24.87 -4.17
N LYS A 179 -0.34 25.46 -5.36
CA LYS A 179 -0.22 26.92 -5.59
C LYS A 179 -1.40 27.75 -5.06
N LEU A 180 -2.44 27.11 -4.52
CA LEU A 180 -3.66 27.76 -4.03
C LEU A 180 -3.53 28.33 -2.61
N SER A 181 -2.43 28.08 -1.89
CA SER A 181 -2.22 28.61 -0.52
C SER A 181 -1.66 30.04 -0.49
N LYS A 182 -2.22 30.96 -1.29
CA LYS A 182 -1.87 32.40 -1.20
C LYS A 182 -2.56 33.14 -0.05
N GLU A 183 -3.42 32.46 0.71
CA GLU A 183 -4.00 33.00 1.94
C GLU A 183 -3.40 32.28 3.14
N ASP A 184 -2.60 33.02 3.89
CA ASP A 184 -1.90 32.63 5.11
C ASP A 184 -2.90 32.16 6.20
N HIS A 185 -3.24 30.88 6.18
CA HIS A 185 -3.64 30.18 7.39
C HIS A 185 -2.57 29.16 7.74
N PHE A 186 -1.88 29.43 8.85
CA PHE A 186 -0.92 28.56 9.53
C PHE A 186 -1.57 27.24 9.98
N LEU A 187 -1.94 26.38 9.03
CA LEU A 187 -2.22 24.97 9.30
C LEU A 187 -0.89 24.31 9.61
N LYS A 188 -0.52 24.33 10.89
CA LYS A 188 0.61 23.55 11.40
C LYS A 188 0.42 22.09 10.99
N MET A 189 1.35 21.61 10.18
CA MET A 189 1.47 20.24 9.72
C MET A 189 1.35 19.28 10.92
N LYS A 190 0.30 18.46 10.98
CA LYS A 190 0.21 17.41 12.01
C LYS A 190 1.16 16.29 11.62
N GLN A 191 2.21 16.12 12.40
CA GLN A 191 3.13 15.00 12.30
C GLN A 191 2.35 13.69 12.52
N SER A 192 2.42 12.75 11.58
CA SER A 192 1.68 11.50 11.72
C SER A 192 2.33 10.68 12.84
N ARG A 193 1.55 10.27 13.85
CA ARG A 193 2.07 9.42 14.93
C ARG A 193 2.34 8.02 14.38
N ASN A 194 3.62 7.70 14.18
CA ASN A 194 4.05 6.36 13.77
C ASN A 194 3.79 5.36 14.91
N HIS A 195 2.86 4.42 14.71
CA HIS A 195 2.68 3.29 15.62
C HIS A 195 3.60 2.14 15.20
N ILE A 196 4.67 1.92 15.98
CA ILE A 196 5.60 0.79 15.84
C ILE A 196 4.88 -0.50 16.29
N VAL A 197 4.74 -1.48 15.40
CA VAL A 197 4.07 -2.76 15.71
C VAL A 197 4.78 -3.52 16.83
N GLY A 198 6.12 -3.41 16.91
CA GLY A 198 6.92 -4.06 17.94
C GLY A 198 6.60 -3.71 19.41
N LYS A 199 5.96 -2.57 19.70
CA LYS A 199 5.56 -2.20 21.08
C LYS A 199 4.23 -2.83 21.52
N TYR A 200 3.50 -3.51 20.63
CA TYR A 200 2.17 -4.06 20.92
C TYR A 200 2.17 -5.50 21.43
N PHE A 201 3.29 -6.24 21.36
CA PHE A 201 3.38 -7.59 21.94
C PHE A 201 3.36 -7.60 23.48
N SER A 202 3.37 -6.42 24.14
CA SER A 202 3.52 -6.31 25.60
C SER A 202 2.34 -5.68 26.35
N ASN A 203 1.30 -5.14 25.69
CA ASN A 203 0.21 -4.46 26.41
C ASN A 203 -1.12 -4.47 25.63
N GLN A 204 -1.96 -5.46 25.92
CA GLN A 204 -3.25 -5.68 25.25
C GLN A 204 -4.46 -4.94 25.85
N SER A 205 -4.32 -4.08 26.86
CA SER A 205 -5.49 -3.64 27.65
C SER A 205 -5.99 -2.19 27.51
N LYS A 206 -5.44 -1.31 26.64
CA LYS A 206 -5.84 0.13 26.65
C LYS A 206 -5.99 0.88 25.31
N LEU A 207 -6.51 0.27 24.24
CA LEU A 207 -6.86 1.03 23.02
C LEU A 207 -8.26 0.70 22.48
N ARG A 208 -9.28 0.92 23.31
CA ARG A 208 -10.62 1.25 22.82
C ARG A 208 -10.77 2.76 22.74
N GLN A 209 -11.25 3.22 21.58
CA GLN A 209 -11.75 4.58 21.29
C GLN A 209 -10.76 5.74 21.45
N ARG A 210 -10.21 6.19 20.31
CA ARG A 210 -10.03 7.62 20.08
C ARG A 210 -10.70 7.98 18.76
N ARG A 211 -11.91 8.54 18.87
CA ARG A 211 -12.59 9.25 17.78
C ARG A 211 -11.62 10.31 17.27
N GLN A 212 -11.34 10.30 15.97
CA GLN A 212 -10.67 11.42 15.31
C GLN A 212 -11.78 12.37 14.89
N ASP A 213 -11.74 13.58 15.45
CA ASP A 213 -12.78 14.59 15.33
C ASP A 213 -13.15 14.88 13.88
N SER A 214 -14.46 14.99 13.66
CA SER A 214 -15.09 15.62 12.51
C SER A 214 -14.42 16.97 12.27
N MET A 215 -13.58 17.06 11.24
CA MET A 215 -13.05 18.35 10.78
C MET A 215 -13.22 18.46 9.27
N THR A 216 -13.94 19.54 8.92
CA THR A 216 -14.29 20.09 7.62
C THR A 216 -13.26 19.87 6.52
N ASN A 217 -13.76 19.73 5.28
CA ASN A 217 -12.99 19.68 4.04
C ASN A 217 -12.25 20.99 3.78
N VAL A 218 -11.19 21.22 4.55
CA VAL A 218 -10.18 22.22 4.21
C VAL A 218 -9.28 21.58 3.16
N GLN A 219 -9.25 22.15 1.95
CA GLN A 219 -8.32 21.78 0.88
C GLN A 219 -6.90 21.85 1.45
N SER A 220 -6.28 20.69 1.68
CA SER A 220 -4.89 20.64 2.10
C SER A 220 -3.99 20.87 0.89
N PRO A 221 -2.90 21.65 1.04
CA PRO A 221 -2.18 22.19 -0.09
C PRO A 221 -1.04 21.25 -0.55
N PHE A 222 -1.24 19.94 -0.69
CA PHE A 222 -0.16 19.03 -1.11
C PHE A 222 -0.58 18.13 -2.27
N HIS A 223 0.33 17.96 -3.24
CA HIS A 223 0.13 17.16 -4.44
C HIS A 223 1.30 16.20 -4.69
N VAL A 224 0.99 14.95 -5.05
CA VAL A 224 2.02 13.95 -5.40
C VAL A 224 2.40 14.05 -6.88
N ARG A 225 3.66 14.38 -7.16
CA ARG A 225 4.24 14.36 -8.51
C ARG A 225 4.99 13.05 -8.77
N GLY A 226 4.95 12.61 -10.02
CA GLY A 226 5.67 11.42 -10.51
C GLY A 226 4.74 10.52 -11.32
N PRO A 227 4.89 10.45 -12.66
CA PRO A 227 3.90 9.82 -13.55
C PRO A 227 3.72 8.33 -13.27
N ILE A 228 4.78 7.64 -12.85
CA ILE A 228 4.74 6.19 -12.56
C ILE A 228 3.85 5.88 -11.34
N ASN A 229 3.93 6.69 -10.28
CA ASN A 229 3.12 6.45 -9.08
C ASN A 229 1.63 6.70 -9.33
N GLN A 230 1.32 7.70 -10.16
CA GLN A 230 -0.03 7.93 -10.67
C GLN A 230 -0.53 6.69 -11.43
N VAL A 231 0.19 6.27 -12.47
CA VAL A 231 -0.21 5.11 -13.30
C VAL A 231 -0.40 3.85 -12.47
N CYS A 232 0.54 3.52 -11.58
CA CYS A 232 0.42 2.36 -10.69
C CYS A 232 -0.81 2.45 -9.76
N SER A 233 -1.17 3.66 -9.33
CA SER A 233 -2.33 3.87 -8.44
C SER A 233 -3.65 3.84 -9.19
N GLU A 234 -3.71 4.41 -10.41
CA GLU A 234 -4.92 4.35 -11.25
C GLU A 234 -5.21 2.93 -11.72
N ILE A 235 -4.19 2.15 -12.08
CA ILE A 235 -4.35 0.72 -12.39
C ILE A 235 -4.89 -0.03 -11.16
N LEU A 236 -4.31 0.22 -9.97
CA LEU A 236 -4.78 -0.40 -8.73
C LEU A 236 -6.24 -0.05 -8.43
N LEU A 237 -6.60 1.23 -8.50
CA LEU A 237 -7.98 1.70 -8.30
C LEU A 237 -8.93 1.05 -9.30
N SER A 238 -8.55 0.97 -10.57
CA SER A 238 -9.37 0.30 -11.58
C SER A 238 -9.59 -1.18 -11.26
N ARG A 239 -8.63 -1.87 -10.64
CA ARG A 239 -8.75 -3.27 -10.22
C ARG A 239 -9.65 -3.42 -8.99
N MET A 240 -9.53 -2.50 -8.03
CA MET A 240 -10.42 -2.46 -6.85
C MET A 240 -11.88 -2.26 -7.26
N CYS A 241 -12.14 -1.37 -8.21
CA CYS A 241 -13.49 -1.01 -8.65
C CYS A 241 -14.00 -1.84 -9.85
N ALA A 242 -13.25 -2.85 -10.31
CA ALA A 242 -13.70 -3.70 -11.43
C ALA A 242 -14.80 -4.68 -11.01
N SER A 243 -14.82 -5.10 -9.74
CA SER A 243 -15.79 -6.08 -9.21
C SER A 243 -17.24 -5.56 -9.22
N GLU A 244 -17.44 -4.25 -9.09
CA GLU A 244 -18.78 -3.63 -9.13
C GLU A 244 -19.40 -3.67 -10.52
N ARG A 245 -18.59 -3.54 -11.58
CA ARG A 245 -19.07 -3.51 -12.97
C ARG A 245 -19.61 -4.86 -13.46
N THR A 246 -19.09 -5.96 -12.95
CA THR A 246 -19.58 -7.30 -13.33
C THR A 246 -20.94 -7.61 -12.72
N VAL A 247 -21.22 -7.08 -11.51
CA VAL A 247 -22.52 -7.26 -10.83
C VAL A 247 -23.61 -6.40 -11.47
N GLU A 248 -23.30 -5.17 -11.85
CA GLU A 248 -24.25 -4.29 -12.56
C GLU A 248 -24.57 -4.77 -13.98
N ALA A 249 -23.62 -5.43 -14.67
CA ALA A 249 -23.86 -6.03 -15.98
C ALA A 249 -24.80 -7.24 -15.90
N LEU A 250 -24.67 -8.08 -14.86
CA LEU A 250 -25.51 -9.26 -14.65
C LEU A 250 -26.91 -8.94 -14.10
N GLN A 251 -27.18 -7.69 -13.72
CA GLN A 251 -28.51 -7.22 -13.30
C GLN A 251 -29.27 -6.49 -14.44
N LYS A 252 -28.65 -6.34 -15.61
CA LYS A 252 -29.23 -5.67 -16.79
C LYS A 252 -29.55 -6.62 -17.95
N ASP A 253 -29.27 -7.91 -17.78
CA ASP A 253 -29.64 -9.00 -18.69
C ASP A 253 -30.67 -9.94 -18.01
#